data_AF-A0A7C7WI11-F1
#
_entry.id   AF-A0A7C7WI11-F1
#
_cell.length_a   1.000
_cell.length_b   1.000
_cell.length_c   1.000
_cell.angle_alpha   90.00
_cell.angle_beta   90.00
_cell.angle_gamma   90.00
#
_symmetry.space_group_name_H-M   'P 1'
#
loop_
_entity.id
_entity.type
_entity.pdbx_description
1 polymer ?
#
loop_
_entity_poly.entity_id
_entity_poly.type
_entity_poly.pdbx_seq_one_letter_code
_entity_poly.pdbx_strand_id
1 'polypeptide(L)'
;MKLQQSDRVDLGRRGISQAEVARQLRFFARPPAWVTLDGPCTAGDGITQVGVGDAARFTRTFEAARLMGRCAKFVPASGVASRMFTALISARDRVNPMTRDALVLAADAGDADARQALVFGENIQRFAFFPSLASAMADAGLDATTLAASGSYAQLVEYLVDGVGLGYAARPKGLLDFHVTAGESRTPLEEHLI
;
A
#
# COMPACT_ATOMS: atom_id res chain seq x y z
N MET A 1 -26.92 -22.04 9.09
CA MET A 1 -25.44 -21.96 9.11
C MET A 1 -24.96 -22.35 10.51
N LYS A 2 -24.07 -23.34 10.63
CA LYS A 2 -23.36 -23.64 11.88
C LYS A 2 -21.89 -23.31 11.67
N LEU A 3 -21.39 -22.26 12.33
CA LEU A 3 -19.97 -21.91 12.34
C LEU A 3 -19.28 -22.70 13.46
N GLN A 4 -18.13 -23.30 13.16
CA GLN A 4 -17.26 -23.91 14.15
C GLN A 4 -16.60 -22.83 15.02
N GLN A 5 -16.04 -23.23 16.16
CA GLN A 5 -15.37 -22.29 17.05
C GLN A 5 -14.14 -21.65 16.39
N SER A 6 -13.39 -22.41 15.59
CA SER A 6 -12.28 -21.91 14.78
C SER A 6 -12.72 -20.81 13.81
N ASP A 7 -13.86 -21.01 13.15
CA ASP A 7 -14.40 -20.06 12.16
C ASP A 7 -14.77 -18.74 12.85
N ARG A 8 -15.39 -18.82 14.04
CA ARG A 8 -15.76 -17.63 14.81
C ARG A 8 -14.56 -16.80 15.24
N VAL A 9 -13.46 -17.45 15.61
CA VAL A 9 -12.21 -16.77 16.01
C VAL A 9 -11.56 -16.10 14.81
N ASP A 10 -11.46 -16.79 13.68
CA ASP A 10 -10.88 -16.21 12.45
C ASP A 10 -11.72 -15.05 11.90
N LEU A 11 -13.04 -15.20 11.86
CA LEU A 11 -13.95 -14.12 11.46
C LEU A 11 -13.85 -12.90 12.37
N GLY A 12 -13.71 -13.12 13.68
CA GLY A 12 -13.49 -12.05 14.66
C GLY A 12 -12.19 -11.29 14.40
N ARG A 13 -11.08 -12.00 14.13
CA ARG A 13 -9.79 -11.38 13.77
C ARG A 13 -9.87 -10.52 12.50
N ARG A 14 -10.73 -10.90 11.56
CA ARG A 14 -10.94 -10.16 10.29
C ARG A 14 -11.99 -9.04 10.40
N GLY A 15 -12.62 -8.85 11.57
CA GLY A 15 -13.68 -7.87 11.78
C GLY A 15 -15.00 -8.21 11.05
N ILE A 16 -15.22 -9.48 10.70
CA ILE A 16 -16.42 -9.92 9.99
C ILE A 16 -17.45 -10.44 10.99
N SER A 17 -18.57 -9.75 11.11
CA SER A 17 -19.66 -10.15 12.02
C SER A 17 -20.42 -11.38 11.50
N GLN A 18 -21.06 -12.14 12.38
CA GLN A 18 -21.95 -13.25 11.97
C GLN A 18 -23.10 -12.75 11.07
N ALA A 19 -23.57 -11.52 11.27
CA ALA A 19 -24.57 -10.90 10.42
C ALA A 19 -24.05 -10.65 8.99
N GLU A 20 -22.78 -10.23 8.87
CA GLU A 20 -22.14 -10.04 7.56
C GLU A 20 -21.91 -11.36 6.84
N VAL A 21 -21.46 -12.40 7.55
CA VAL A 21 -21.35 -13.76 6.97
C VAL A 21 -22.71 -14.25 6.47
N ALA A 22 -23.77 -14.08 7.27
CA ALA A 22 -25.12 -14.45 6.87
C ALA A 22 -25.63 -13.62 5.68
N ARG A 23 -25.23 -12.34 5.56
CA ARG A 23 -25.53 -11.49 4.39
C ARG A 23 -24.83 -12.01 3.14
N GLN A 24 -23.54 -12.33 3.22
CA GLN A 24 -22.77 -12.85 2.09
C GLN A 24 -23.27 -14.23 1.63
N LEU A 25 -23.54 -15.14 2.56
CA LEU A 25 -24.12 -16.45 2.23
C LEU A 25 -25.51 -16.35 1.58
N ARG A 26 -26.30 -15.33 1.95
CA ARG A 26 -27.57 -15.05 1.27
C ARG A 26 -27.36 -14.69 -0.19
N PHE A 27 -26.29 -13.99 -0.56
CA PHE A 27 -25.98 -13.74 -1.98
C PHE A 27 -25.56 -15.01 -2.72
N PHE A 28 -24.86 -15.96 -2.09
CA PHE A 28 -24.55 -17.22 -2.74
C PHE A 28 -25.79 -18.11 -2.91
N ALA A 29 -26.68 -18.13 -1.91
CA ALA A 29 -27.92 -18.92 -1.97
C ALA A 29 -29.00 -18.28 -2.87
N ARG A 30 -29.02 -16.95 -2.93
CA ARG A 30 -29.95 -16.12 -3.71
C ARG A 30 -29.14 -15.01 -4.37
N PRO A 31 -28.43 -15.31 -5.46
CA PRO A 31 -27.69 -14.29 -6.18
C PRO A 31 -28.65 -13.19 -6.63
N PRO A 32 -28.21 -11.92 -6.63
CA PRO A 32 -29.00 -10.86 -7.23
C PRO A 32 -29.29 -11.25 -8.68
N ALA A 33 -30.45 -10.83 -9.20
CA ALA A 33 -30.76 -11.05 -10.60
C ALA A 33 -29.64 -10.46 -11.46
N TRP A 34 -29.30 -11.16 -12.54
CA TRP A 34 -28.37 -10.64 -13.53
C TRP A 34 -28.87 -9.27 -14.00
N VAL A 35 -27.96 -8.32 -14.14
CA VAL A 35 -28.29 -7.08 -14.83
C VAL A 35 -28.53 -7.43 -16.29
N THR A 36 -29.73 -7.19 -16.78
CA THR A 36 -30.01 -7.23 -18.21
C THR A 36 -29.30 -6.05 -18.85
N LEU A 37 -28.32 -6.33 -19.71
CA LEU A 37 -27.68 -5.30 -20.51
C LEU A 37 -28.63 -4.90 -21.63
N ASP A 38 -28.93 -3.60 -21.76
CA ASP A 38 -29.76 -3.09 -22.86
C ASP A 38 -29.09 -3.30 -24.23
N GLY A 39 -27.76 -3.23 -24.27
CA GLY A 39 -26.95 -3.43 -25.47
C GLY A 39 -25.55 -2.84 -25.32
N PRO A 40 -24.68 -3.00 -26.35
CA PRO A 40 -23.41 -2.27 -26.39
C PRO A 40 -23.67 -0.78 -26.61
N CYS A 41 -22.95 0.10 -25.90
CA CYS A 41 -23.02 1.52 -26.20
C CYS A 41 -22.50 1.78 -27.63
N THR A 42 -23.20 2.62 -28.38
CA THR A 42 -22.81 3.08 -29.71
C THR A 42 -22.70 4.61 -29.73
N ALA A 43 -22.13 5.15 -30.80
CA ALA A 43 -22.13 6.59 -31.02
C ALA A 43 -23.56 7.12 -31.08
N GLY A 44 -23.92 8.01 -30.14
CA GLY A 44 -25.29 8.53 -30.02
C GLY A 44 -26.22 7.70 -29.11
N ASP A 45 -25.77 6.54 -28.62
CA ASP A 45 -26.48 5.69 -27.67
C ASP A 45 -25.52 5.19 -26.58
N GLY A 46 -25.42 5.93 -25.49
CA GLY A 46 -24.47 5.67 -24.41
C GLY A 46 -23.03 6.16 -24.66
N ILE A 47 -22.64 6.50 -25.90
CA ILE A 47 -21.36 7.20 -26.21
C ILE A 47 -21.64 8.57 -26.83
N THR A 48 -21.30 9.63 -26.11
CA THR A 48 -21.28 11.00 -26.65
C THR A 48 -20.02 11.21 -27.49
N GLN A 49 -20.19 11.50 -28.78
CA GLN A 49 -19.07 11.87 -29.64
C GLN A 49 -18.71 13.35 -29.49
N VAL A 50 -17.44 13.62 -29.26
CA VAL A 50 -16.88 14.98 -29.23
C VAL A 50 -16.59 15.42 -30.66
N GLY A 51 -17.14 16.57 -31.08
CA GLY A 51 -16.96 17.07 -32.44
C GLY A 51 -15.53 17.52 -32.74
N VAL A 52 -15.18 17.62 -34.03
CA VAL A 52 -13.82 17.94 -34.53
C VAL A 52 -13.31 19.33 -34.07
N GLY A 53 -14.18 20.22 -33.58
CA GLY A 53 -13.79 21.51 -32.97
C GLY A 53 -13.95 21.57 -31.43
N ASP A 54 -14.55 20.56 -30.82
CA ASP A 54 -14.92 20.58 -29.40
C ASP A 54 -13.75 20.28 -28.48
N ALA A 55 -12.76 19.50 -28.93
CA ALA A 55 -11.59 19.17 -28.13
C ALA A 55 -10.86 20.43 -27.63
N ALA A 56 -10.58 21.37 -28.53
CA ALA A 56 -9.92 22.62 -28.17
C ALA A 56 -10.78 23.48 -27.24
N ARG A 57 -12.10 23.47 -27.41
CA ARG A 57 -13.03 24.17 -26.52
C ARG A 57 -13.02 23.56 -25.13
N PHE A 58 -13.17 22.25 -25.01
CA PHE A 58 -13.19 21.53 -23.73
C PHE A 58 -11.85 21.64 -23.00
N THR A 59 -10.72 21.56 -23.70
CA THR A 59 -9.40 21.80 -23.09
C THR A 59 -9.32 23.20 -22.49
N ARG A 60 -9.74 24.25 -23.23
CA ARG A 60 -9.74 25.62 -22.70
C ARG A 60 -10.66 25.78 -21.49
N THR A 61 -11.86 25.19 -21.53
CA THR A 61 -12.80 25.22 -20.40
C THR A 61 -12.22 24.50 -19.17
N PHE A 62 -11.59 23.34 -19.37
CA PHE A 62 -10.93 22.60 -18.31
C PHE A 62 -9.77 23.39 -17.69
N GLU A 63 -8.89 23.98 -18.50
CA GLU A 63 -7.76 24.78 -17.98
C GLU A 63 -8.23 26.00 -17.20
N ALA A 64 -9.26 26.71 -17.68
CA ALA A 64 -9.84 27.83 -16.94
C ALA A 64 -10.43 27.35 -15.59
N ALA A 65 -11.15 26.23 -15.57
CA ALA A 65 -11.69 25.65 -14.35
C ALA A 65 -10.58 25.18 -13.38
N ARG A 66 -9.49 24.60 -13.91
CA ARG A 66 -8.32 24.17 -13.15
C ARG A 66 -7.62 25.36 -12.48
N LEU A 67 -7.39 26.45 -13.22
CA LEU A 67 -6.79 27.68 -12.70
C LEU A 67 -7.65 28.36 -11.62
N MET A 68 -8.97 28.20 -11.70
CA MET A 68 -9.90 28.66 -10.66
C MET A 68 -10.04 27.67 -9.48
N GLY A 69 -9.25 26.59 -9.43
CA GLY A 69 -9.31 25.58 -8.38
C GLY A 69 -10.59 24.72 -8.38
N ARG A 70 -11.38 24.76 -9.46
CA ARG A 70 -12.64 23.99 -9.56
C ARG A 70 -12.44 22.50 -9.90
N CYS A 71 -11.24 22.14 -10.33
CA CYS A 71 -10.89 20.77 -10.69
C CYS A 71 -9.64 20.36 -9.91
N ALA A 72 -9.82 19.45 -8.95
CA ALA A 72 -8.74 18.73 -8.28
C ALA A 72 -8.90 17.24 -8.57
N LYS A 73 -7.82 16.58 -8.95
CA LYS A 73 -7.79 15.12 -9.15
C LYS A 73 -6.85 14.52 -8.13
N PHE A 74 -7.38 14.18 -6.96
CA PHE A 74 -6.67 13.31 -6.05
C PHE A 74 -6.90 11.87 -6.50
N VAL A 75 -5.83 11.20 -6.95
CA VAL A 75 -5.87 9.74 -7.14
C VAL A 75 -5.49 9.13 -5.81
N PRO A 76 -6.44 8.64 -4.99
CA PRO A 76 -6.08 7.99 -3.74
C PRO A 76 -5.20 6.78 -4.07
N ALA A 77 -4.00 6.76 -3.51
CA ALA A 77 -3.15 5.58 -3.56
C ALA A 77 -3.82 4.48 -2.74
N SER A 78 -4.49 3.56 -3.43
CA SER A 78 -5.23 2.39 -2.94
C SER A 78 -4.82 1.87 -1.54
N GLY A 79 -5.72 2.02 -0.56
CA GLY A 79 -5.78 1.21 0.67
C GLY A 79 -4.60 1.31 1.64
N VAL A 80 -4.72 0.53 2.72
CA VAL A 80 -3.66 0.29 3.69
C VAL A 80 -2.45 -0.35 2.99
N ALA A 81 -1.23 0.07 3.34
CA ALA A 81 -0.01 -0.34 2.65
C ALA A 81 0.49 -1.75 3.01
N SER A 82 -0.29 -2.56 3.73
CA SER A 82 0.10 -3.90 4.19
C SER A 82 0.68 -4.78 3.09
N ARG A 83 0.07 -4.77 1.89
CA ARG A 83 0.58 -5.54 0.73
C ARG A 83 1.95 -5.08 0.22
N MET A 84 2.31 -3.82 0.43
CA MET A 84 3.62 -3.27 0.02
C MET A 84 4.75 -3.88 0.85
N PHE A 85 4.47 -4.26 2.09
CA PHE A 85 5.47 -4.78 3.04
C PHE A 85 5.36 -6.30 3.26
N THR A 86 4.48 -7.01 2.55
CA THR A 86 4.27 -8.45 2.74
C THR A 86 5.58 -9.24 2.69
N ALA A 87 6.44 -8.98 1.70
CA ALA A 87 7.71 -9.70 1.58
C ALA A 87 8.65 -9.46 2.78
N LEU A 88 8.69 -8.25 3.33
CA LEU A 88 9.52 -7.94 4.49
C LEU A 88 9.00 -8.64 5.75
N ILE A 89 7.69 -8.59 5.97
CA ILE A 89 7.03 -9.26 7.10
C ILE A 89 7.21 -10.78 7.00
N SER A 90 6.97 -11.32 5.81
CA SER A 90 7.11 -12.74 5.47
C SER A 90 8.54 -13.24 5.65
N ALA A 91 9.54 -12.46 5.20
CA ALA A 91 10.95 -12.77 5.39
C ALA A 91 11.37 -12.69 6.86
N ARG A 92 10.91 -11.69 7.62
CA ARG A 92 11.17 -11.57 9.06
C ARG A 92 10.65 -12.77 9.85
N ASP A 93 9.46 -13.27 9.50
CA ASP A 93 8.84 -14.40 10.20
C ASP A 93 9.53 -15.74 9.88
N ARG A 94 10.09 -15.89 8.67
CA ARG A 94 10.76 -17.14 8.22
C ARG A 94 12.26 -17.17 8.48
N VAL A 95 12.93 -16.02 8.41
CA VAL A 95 14.39 -15.90 8.50
C VAL A 95 14.73 -15.21 9.81
N ASN A 96 15.04 -16.01 10.85
CA ASN A 96 15.35 -15.52 12.19
C ASN A 96 16.70 -16.09 12.69
N PRO A 97 17.72 -15.25 12.97
CA PRO A 97 17.72 -13.79 12.83
C PRO A 97 17.74 -13.34 11.36
N MET A 98 17.03 -12.25 11.05
CA MET A 98 16.93 -11.68 9.70
C MET A 98 18.20 -10.88 9.34
N THR A 99 19.33 -11.58 9.24
CA THR A 99 20.62 -11.01 8.85
C THR A 99 20.84 -11.08 7.34
N ARG A 100 21.77 -10.28 6.82
CA ARG A 100 22.18 -10.31 5.42
C ARG A 100 22.55 -11.72 4.97
N ASP A 101 23.41 -12.42 5.71
CA ASP A 101 23.88 -13.77 5.33
C ASP A 101 22.75 -14.80 5.36
N ALA A 102 21.85 -14.72 6.36
CA ALA A 102 20.68 -15.60 6.43
C ALA A 102 19.72 -15.37 5.26
N LEU A 103 19.52 -14.11 4.86
CA LEU A 103 18.71 -13.76 3.69
C LEU A 103 19.36 -14.19 2.37
N VAL A 104 20.69 -14.10 2.24
CA VAL A 104 21.42 -14.63 1.08
C VAL A 104 21.19 -16.13 0.96
N LEU A 105 21.38 -16.89 2.05
CA LEU A 105 21.17 -18.33 2.04
C LEU A 105 19.71 -18.71 1.67
N ALA A 106 18.73 -18.01 2.24
CA ALA A 106 17.32 -18.25 1.94
C ALA A 106 16.96 -17.88 0.49
N ALA A 107 17.51 -16.77 -0.02
CA ALA A 107 17.32 -16.35 -1.40
C ALA A 107 17.94 -17.35 -2.39
N ASP A 108 19.12 -17.88 -2.09
CA ASP A 108 19.79 -18.90 -2.91
C ASP A 108 19.04 -20.24 -2.87
N ALA A 109 18.36 -20.55 -1.75
CA ALA A 109 17.44 -21.68 -1.62
C ALA A 109 16.08 -21.47 -2.33
N GLY A 110 15.86 -20.30 -2.96
CA GLY A 110 14.66 -20.02 -3.76
C GLY A 110 13.56 -19.21 -3.06
N ASP A 111 13.78 -18.69 -1.85
CA ASP A 111 12.81 -17.81 -1.18
C ASP A 111 12.79 -16.42 -1.83
N ALA A 112 11.72 -16.14 -2.57
CA ALA A 112 11.53 -14.87 -3.28
C ALA A 112 11.37 -13.68 -2.33
N ASP A 113 10.74 -13.86 -1.16
CA ASP A 113 10.54 -12.79 -0.19
C ASP A 113 11.87 -12.46 0.50
N ALA A 114 12.70 -13.48 0.80
CA ALA A 114 14.05 -13.27 1.33
C ALA A 114 14.92 -12.49 0.35
N ARG A 115 14.81 -12.76 -0.96
CA ARG A 115 15.50 -12.00 -2.00
C ARG A 115 15.07 -10.52 -2.02
N GLN A 116 13.77 -10.25 -1.92
CA GLN A 116 13.25 -8.87 -1.85
C GLN A 116 13.71 -8.16 -0.57
N ALA A 117 13.69 -8.86 0.57
CA ALA A 117 14.15 -8.35 1.84
C ALA A 117 15.66 -8.05 1.85
N LEU A 118 16.48 -8.87 1.19
CA LEU A 118 17.91 -8.63 1.02
C LEU A 118 18.15 -7.32 0.26
N VAL A 119 17.50 -7.16 -0.90
CA VAL A 119 17.60 -5.94 -1.72
C VAL A 119 17.13 -4.72 -0.93
N PHE A 120 16.05 -4.85 -0.17
CA PHE A 120 15.56 -3.80 0.72
C PHE A 120 16.61 -3.41 1.76
N GLY A 121 17.16 -4.38 2.51
CA GLY A 121 18.13 -4.12 3.58
C GLY A 121 19.41 -3.46 3.06
N GLU A 122 19.95 -3.94 1.93
CA GLU A 122 21.15 -3.37 1.30
C GLU A 122 20.95 -1.94 0.78
N ASN A 123 19.70 -1.55 0.53
CA ASN A 123 19.35 -0.23 0.01
C ASN A 123 18.57 0.64 1.01
N ILE A 124 18.42 0.22 2.27
CA ILE A 124 17.48 0.84 3.20
C ILE A 124 17.75 2.34 3.41
N GLN A 125 19.02 2.74 3.39
CA GLN A 125 19.44 4.14 3.56
C GLN A 125 19.08 5.04 2.37
N ARG A 126 18.72 4.46 1.22
CA ARG A 126 18.39 5.19 -0.01
C ARG A 126 16.90 5.54 -0.12
N PHE A 127 16.07 5.00 0.77
CA PHE A 127 14.64 5.28 0.75
C PHE A 127 14.33 6.64 1.35
N ALA A 128 13.30 7.30 0.82
CA ALA A 128 12.81 8.58 1.32
C ALA A 128 12.44 8.53 2.81
N PHE A 129 11.90 7.40 3.30
CA PHE A 129 11.53 7.26 4.72
C PHE A 129 12.71 7.00 5.67
N PHE A 130 13.95 6.84 5.18
CA PHE A 130 15.07 6.47 6.05
C PHE A 130 15.35 7.51 7.16
N PRO A 131 15.32 8.83 6.92
CA PRO A 131 15.47 9.82 7.99
C PRO A 131 14.40 9.69 9.07
N SER A 132 13.13 9.50 8.69
CA SER A 132 12.01 9.29 9.61
C SER A 132 12.19 8.00 10.42
N LEU A 133 12.63 6.91 9.77
CA LEU A 133 12.93 5.63 10.43
C LEU A 133 14.07 5.78 11.44
N ALA A 134 15.17 6.41 11.03
CA ALA A 134 16.33 6.66 11.88
C ALA A 134 15.97 7.50 13.10
N SER A 135 15.15 8.54 12.93
CA SER A 135 14.64 9.35 14.05
C SER A 135 13.82 8.52 15.03
N ALA A 136 12.85 7.74 14.54
CA ALA A 136 11.99 6.90 15.40
C ALA A 136 12.79 5.83 16.18
N MET A 137 13.86 5.30 15.57
CA MET A 137 14.75 4.35 16.23
C MET A 137 15.68 5.02 17.24
N ALA A 138 16.16 6.23 16.95
CA ALA A 138 17.02 7.00 17.86
C ALA A 138 16.30 7.36 19.17
N ASP A 139 14.99 7.63 19.13
CA ASP A 139 14.16 7.85 20.32
C ASP A 139 14.16 6.64 21.28
N ALA A 140 14.43 5.44 20.76
CA ALA A 140 14.57 4.21 21.53
C ALA A 140 16.04 3.83 21.83
N GLY A 141 17.00 4.71 21.54
CA GLY A 141 18.43 4.47 21.73
C GLY A 141 19.06 3.51 20.70
N LEU A 142 18.40 3.29 19.56
CA LEU A 142 18.88 2.45 18.47
C LEU A 142 19.51 3.29 17.35
N ASP A 143 20.55 2.76 16.70
CA ASP A 143 21.17 3.39 15.54
C ASP A 143 20.83 2.61 14.26
N ALA A 144 19.88 3.16 13.49
CA ALA A 144 19.43 2.58 12.23
C ALA A 144 20.57 2.47 11.18
N THR A 145 21.52 3.42 11.17
CA THR A 145 22.64 3.42 10.24
C THR A 145 23.60 2.26 10.54
N THR A 146 23.96 2.10 11.82
CA THR A 146 24.80 0.99 12.27
C THR A 146 24.12 -0.37 12.05
N LEU A 147 22.83 -0.50 12.34
CA LEU A 147 22.08 -1.74 12.09
C LEU A 147 22.07 -2.11 10.60
N ALA A 148 21.79 -1.13 9.72
CA ALA A 148 21.83 -1.33 8.27
C ALA A 148 23.21 -1.76 7.79
N ALA A 149 24.28 -1.09 8.26
CA ALA A 149 25.66 -1.42 7.90
C ALA A 149 26.10 -2.80 8.40
N SER A 150 25.62 -3.23 9.58
CA SER A 150 25.89 -4.55 10.14
C SER A 150 25.13 -5.69 9.44
N GLY A 151 24.21 -5.38 8.52
CA GLY A 151 23.38 -6.38 7.87
C GLY A 151 22.31 -6.98 8.78
N SER A 152 21.94 -6.32 9.88
CA SER A 152 20.91 -6.77 10.82
C SER A 152 19.60 -6.05 10.54
N TYR A 153 18.67 -6.71 9.81
CA TYR A 153 17.50 -6.04 9.24
C TYR A 153 16.20 -6.24 10.02
N ALA A 154 16.15 -7.18 10.97
CA ALA A 154 14.92 -7.50 11.72
C ALA A 154 14.31 -6.27 12.41
N GLN A 155 15.12 -5.52 13.17
CA GLN A 155 14.67 -4.34 13.91
C GLN A 155 14.32 -3.17 12.98
N LEU A 156 15.03 -3.01 11.86
CA LEU A 156 14.71 -2.00 10.85
C LEU A 156 13.33 -2.26 10.23
N VAL A 157 13.03 -3.53 9.92
CA VAL A 157 11.73 -3.93 9.39
C VAL A 157 10.64 -3.74 10.44
N GLU A 158 10.88 -4.12 11.70
CA GLU A 158 9.95 -3.92 12.81
C GLU A 158 9.56 -2.44 13.00
N TYR A 159 10.55 -1.55 13.10
CA TYR A 159 10.29 -0.11 13.25
C TYR A 159 9.67 0.51 12.00
N LEU A 160 9.88 -0.06 10.81
CA LEU A 160 9.23 0.41 9.60
C LEU A 160 7.75 0.02 9.54
N VAL A 161 7.43 -1.25 9.79
CA VAL A 161 6.12 -1.82 9.48
C VAL A 161 5.16 -1.82 10.66
N ASP A 162 5.66 -2.00 11.89
CA ASP A 162 4.85 -2.17 13.09
C ASP A 162 4.66 -0.86 13.86
N GLY A 163 3.70 -0.86 14.79
CA GLY A 163 3.30 0.34 15.54
C GLY A 163 4.33 0.87 16.54
N VAL A 164 5.47 0.18 16.73
CA VAL A 164 6.57 0.64 17.58
C VAL A 164 7.38 1.77 16.93
N GLY A 165 7.33 1.89 15.60
CA GLY A 165 7.96 2.98 14.86
C GLY A 165 6.97 3.65 13.91
N LEU A 166 7.27 3.63 12.61
CA LEU A 166 6.49 4.33 11.60
C LEU A 166 5.11 3.70 11.35
N GLY A 167 4.95 2.40 11.60
CA GLY A 167 3.67 1.70 11.44
C GLY A 167 3.17 1.67 10.00
N TYR A 168 4.07 1.67 9.02
CA TYR A 168 3.72 1.87 7.62
C TYR A 168 2.81 0.77 7.06
N ALA A 169 2.84 -0.45 7.61
CA ALA A 169 1.95 -1.52 7.15
C ALA A 169 0.47 -1.20 7.41
N ALA A 170 0.15 -0.36 8.40
CA ALA A 170 -1.21 0.05 8.74
C ALA A 170 -1.62 1.41 8.15
N ARG A 171 -0.68 2.16 7.57
CA ARG A 171 -0.96 3.50 7.03
C ARG A 171 -1.47 3.47 5.59
N PRO A 172 -2.29 4.44 5.18
CA PRO A 172 -2.54 4.71 3.77
C PRO A 172 -1.23 4.99 3.02
N LYS A 173 -1.07 4.44 1.81
CA LYS A 173 0.14 4.64 1.00
C LYS A 173 0.46 6.12 0.73
N GLY A 174 -0.57 6.96 0.65
CA GLY A 174 -0.41 8.40 0.47
C GLY A 174 0.22 9.14 1.64
N LEU A 175 0.41 8.48 2.79
CA LEU A 175 1.04 9.03 4.00
C LEU A 175 2.41 8.40 4.30
N LEU A 176 2.98 7.67 3.34
CA LEU A 176 4.33 7.14 3.44
C LEU A 176 5.30 8.12 2.82
N ASP A 177 6.45 8.36 3.45
CA ASP A 177 7.50 9.13 2.80
C ASP A 177 8.00 8.38 1.57
N PHE A 178 7.80 8.96 0.39
CA PHE A 178 8.03 8.29 -0.88
C PHE A 178 8.83 9.14 -1.88
N HIS A 179 8.91 10.44 -1.61
CA HIS A 179 9.62 11.41 -2.43
C HIS A 179 10.74 12.06 -1.63
N VAL A 180 11.87 12.36 -2.30
CA VAL A 180 12.90 13.25 -1.76
C VAL A 180 12.98 14.44 -2.71
N THR A 181 12.57 15.61 -2.23
CA THR A 181 12.58 16.85 -2.99
C THR A 181 13.41 17.88 -2.23
N ALA A 182 14.47 18.39 -2.86
CA ALA A 182 15.41 19.34 -2.22
C ALA A 182 16.00 18.86 -0.88
N GLY A 183 16.17 17.54 -0.71
CA GLY A 183 16.72 16.93 0.51
C GLY A 183 15.69 16.66 1.61
N GLU A 184 14.43 17.05 1.41
CA GLU A 184 13.33 16.77 2.34
C GLU A 184 12.50 15.59 1.87
N SER A 185 12.07 14.78 2.83
CA SER A 185 11.19 13.64 2.57
C SER A 185 9.74 14.11 2.53
N ARG A 186 8.99 13.64 1.53
CA ARG A 186 7.58 13.99 1.34
C ARG A 186 6.74 12.78 1.03
N THR A 187 5.51 12.84 1.49
CA THR A 187 4.46 11.88 1.18
C THR A 187 3.84 12.19 -0.18
N PRO A 188 3.25 11.18 -0.88
CA PRO A 188 2.50 11.43 -2.09
C PRO A 188 1.33 12.41 -1.91
N LEU A 189 0.77 12.53 -0.70
CA LEU A 189 -0.26 13.51 -0.38
C LEU A 189 0.31 14.93 -0.37
N GLU A 190 1.45 15.16 0.27
CA GLU A 190 2.10 16.47 0.29
C GLU A 190 2.51 16.90 -1.11
N GLU A 191 3.09 15.97 -1.89
CA GLU A 191 3.48 16.24 -3.28
C GLU A 191 2.28 16.57 -4.18
N HIS A 192 1.07 16.09 -3.85
CA HIS A 192 -0.14 16.43 -4.59
C HIS A 192 -0.61 17.88 -4.36
N LEU A 193 -0.23 18.50 -3.24
CA LEU A 193 -0.69 19.84 -2.84
C LEU A 193 0.22 20.96 -3.37
N ILE A 194 1.35 20.62 -3.98
CA ILE A 194 2.34 21.55 -4.54
C ILE A 194 2.07 21.73 -6.04
#